data_AF-A0A957ZAE3-F1
#
_entry.id   AF-A0A957ZAE3-F1
#
_cell.length_a   1.000
_cell.length_b   1.000
_cell.length_c   1.000
_cell.angle_alpha   90.00
_cell.angle_beta   90.00
_cell.angle_gamma   90.00
#
_symmetry.space_group_name_H-M   'P 1'
#
loop_
_entity.id
_entity.type
_entity.pdbx_description
1 polymer ?
#
loop_
_entity_poly.entity_id
_entity_poly.type
_entity_poly.pdbx_seq_one_letter_code
_entity_poly.pdbx_strand_id
1 'polypeptide(L)'
;KIPDFMFWSGLTELPWFWAPFSNPLFAVVAALVIPSLIAAIVGYFIFRSRVQGVYFSIITQALTLLTSIWFVGQQAYTGGTNGITNLGSAKFFGQSLLSTGVQTGFYLATVICLALVYVLARWVTDSRFGRLLIALRDDEARVRFLGYDPVLIKTLVFTLSAGIAALAGVLFVPQVGIISPANMGVVPSIEMVIWVALGGRGTLIGAIVGALVV
;
A
#
# COMPACT_ATOMS: atom_id res chain seq x y z
N LYS A 1 23.81 -1.79 13.50
CA LYS A 1 24.51 -0.81 12.63
C LYS A 1 23.48 0.23 12.20
N ILE A 2 23.75 1.52 12.40
CA ILE A 2 22.86 2.57 11.89
C ILE A 2 23.01 2.68 10.36
N PRO A 3 21.92 2.92 9.60
CA PRO A 3 22.02 3.20 8.18
C PRO A 3 22.87 4.44 7.89
N ASP A 4 23.61 4.41 6.78
CA ASP A 4 24.56 5.49 6.42
C ASP A 4 23.85 6.86 6.30
N PHE A 5 22.61 6.89 5.80
CA PHE A 5 21.83 8.13 5.68
C PHE A 5 21.47 8.77 7.03
N MET A 6 21.26 7.96 8.08
CA MET A 6 20.97 8.47 9.43
C MET A 6 22.23 9.08 10.04
N PHE A 7 23.38 8.44 9.82
CA PHE A 7 24.68 8.96 10.26
C PHE A 7 25.01 10.30 9.58
N TRP A 8 24.82 10.40 8.25
CA TRP A 8 25.02 11.67 7.52
C TRP A 8 24.09 12.78 7.97
N SER A 9 22.92 12.44 8.52
CA SER A 9 21.96 13.39 9.05
C SER A 9 22.19 13.75 10.52
N GLY A 10 23.31 13.29 11.11
CA GLY A 10 23.72 13.65 12.46
C GLY A 10 23.17 12.74 13.58
N LEU A 11 22.54 11.61 13.26
CA LEU A 11 22.14 10.63 14.27
C LEU A 11 23.31 9.71 14.65
N THR A 12 23.60 9.63 15.95
CA THR A 12 24.65 8.78 16.52
C THR A 12 24.14 7.39 16.92
N GLU A 13 22.84 7.28 17.22
CA GLU A 13 22.19 6.05 17.64
C GLU A 13 20.89 5.80 16.87
N LEU A 14 20.49 4.54 16.77
CA LEU A 14 19.25 4.17 16.11
C LEU A 14 18.06 4.61 16.99
N PRO A 15 17.13 5.42 16.47
CA PRO A 15 15.96 5.84 17.24
C PRO A 15 15.15 4.65 17.75
N TRP A 16 14.61 4.77 18.96
CA TRP A 16 13.90 3.69 19.67
C TRP A 16 12.78 3.04 18.84
N PHE A 17 12.08 3.82 18.00
CA PHE A 17 10.99 3.34 17.17
C PHE A 17 11.46 2.52 15.94
N TRP A 18 12.72 2.64 15.54
CA TRP A 18 13.31 1.80 14.48
C TRP A 18 13.86 0.47 15.02
N ALA A 19 14.14 0.37 16.32
CA ALA A 19 14.75 -0.83 16.92
C ALA A 19 13.94 -2.12 16.72
N PRO A 20 12.59 -2.13 16.82
CA PRO A 20 11.77 -3.32 16.58
C PRO A 20 11.89 -3.88 15.16
N PHE A 21 12.18 -3.04 14.17
CA PHE A 21 12.32 -3.44 12.76
C PHE A 21 13.59 -4.23 12.46
N SER A 22 14.47 -4.41 13.46
CA SER A 22 15.59 -5.36 13.36
C SER A 22 15.12 -6.82 13.23
N ASN A 23 13.94 -7.15 13.75
CA ASN A 23 13.35 -8.48 13.58
C ASN A 23 12.57 -8.53 12.25
N PRO A 24 12.93 -9.41 11.29
CA PRO A 24 12.30 -9.45 9.97
C PRO A 24 10.81 -9.82 10.04
N LEU A 25 10.40 -10.68 10.98
CA LEU A 25 8.99 -11.04 11.16
C LEU A 25 8.19 -9.84 11.65
N PHE A 26 8.74 -9.10 12.61
CA PHE A 26 8.12 -7.88 13.09
C PHE A 26 8.00 -6.84 11.98
N ALA A 27 9.06 -6.67 11.17
CA ALA A 27 9.06 -5.72 10.06
C ALA A 27 7.99 -6.04 9.01
N VAL A 28 7.84 -7.30 8.61
CA VAL A 28 6.81 -7.71 7.63
C VAL A 28 5.41 -7.54 8.19
N VAL A 29 5.17 -7.98 9.42
CA VAL A 29 3.86 -7.83 10.07
C VAL A 29 3.51 -6.36 10.25
N ALA A 30 4.45 -5.55 10.73
CA ALA A 30 4.26 -4.11 10.89
C ALA A 30 4.00 -3.40 9.56
N ALA A 31 4.73 -3.78 8.50
CA ALA A 31 4.54 -3.21 7.16
C ALA A 31 3.15 -3.50 6.57
N LEU A 32 2.51 -4.60 6.94
CA LEU A 32 1.14 -4.92 6.52
C LEU A 32 0.08 -4.31 7.45
N VAL A 33 0.29 -4.40 8.75
CA VAL A 33 -0.69 -4.01 9.78
C VAL A 33 -0.78 -2.50 9.91
N ILE A 34 0.35 -1.77 9.92
CA ILE A 34 0.34 -0.32 10.13
C ILE A 34 -0.45 0.41 9.03
N PRO A 35 -0.18 0.20 7.72
CA PRO A 35 -0.96 0.87 6.67
C PRO A 35 -2.44 0.46 6.68
N SER A 36 -2.74 -0.80 6.98
CA SER A 36 -4.11 -1.30 7.09
C SER A 36 -4.87 -0.63 8.25
N LEU A 37 -4.23 -0.48 9.41
CA LEU A 37 -4.81 0.22 10.56
C LEU A 37 -5.01 1.70 10.27
N ILE A 38 -4.03 2.38 9.66
CA ILE A 38 -4.17 3.77 9.26
C ILE A 38 -5.34 3.92 8.28
N ALA A 39 -5.44 3.05 7.28
CA ALA A 39 -6.55 3.04 6.34
C ALA A 39 -7.90 2.77 7.03
N ALA A 40 -7.95 1.87 8.02
CA ALA A 40 -9.17 1.62 8.79
C ALA A 40 -9.62 2.86 9.57
N ILE A 41 -8.69 3.53 10.27
CA ILE A 41 -8.97 4.73 11.06
C ILE A 41 -9.42 5.86 10.12
N VAL A 42 -8.63 6.17 9.10
CA VAL A 42 -8.92 7.25 8.14
C VAL A 42 -10.20 6.96 7.36
N GLY A 43 -10.36 5.74 6.85
CA GLY A 43 -11.56 5.30 6.14
C GLY A 43 -12.80 5.43 7.01
N TYR A 44 -12.74 4.99 8.27
CA TYR A 44 -13.85 5.12 9.21
C TYR A 44 -14.30 6.58 9.37
N PHE A 45 -13.37 7.52 9.59
CA PHE A 45 -13.71 8.93 9.75
C PHE A 45 -14.27 9.57 8.46
N ILE A 46 -13.68 9.24 7.30
CA ILE A 46 -14.12 9.76 6.01
C ILE A 46 -15.54 9.26 5.69
N PHE A 47 -15.78 7.96 5.80
CA PHE A 47 -17.08 7.37 5.46
C PHE A 47 -18.15 7.70 6.50
N ARG A 48 -17.79 7.85 7.78
CA ARG A 48 -18.70 8.34 8.82
C ARG A 48 -19.18 9.76 8.54
N SER A 49 -18.32 10.59 7.95
CA SER A 49 -18.66 11.96 7.50
C SER A 49 -19.46 11.99 6.19
N ARG A 50 -19.82 10.81 5.66
CA ARG A 50 -20.61 10.63 4.42
C ARG A 50 -19.98 11.29 3.19
N VAL A 51 -18.65 11.36 3.15
CA VAL A 51 -17.94 11.85 1.97
C VAL A 51 -18.10 10.84 0.82
N GLN A 52 -18.51 11.31 -0.35
CA GLN A 52 -18.79 10.50 -1.52
C GLN A 52 -18.16 11.08 -2.78
N GLY A 53 -17.98 10.21 -3.79
CA GLY A 53 -17.58 10.59 -5.14
C GLY A 53 -16.24 11.32 -5.20
N VAL A 54 -16.24 12.46 -5.90
CA VAL A 54 -15.02 13.25 -6.18
C VAL A 54 -14.35 13.75 -4.90
N TYR A 55 -15.13 14.11 -3.89
CA TYR A 55 -14.59 14.59 -2.61
C TYR A 55 -13.76 13.52 -1.90
N PHE A 56 -14.16 12.25 -1.99
CA PHE A 56 -13.36 11.15 -1.45
C PHE A 56 -11.99 11.10 -2.13
N SER A 57 -11.97 11.16 -3.47
CA SER A 57 -10.73 11.16 -4.25
C SER A 57 -9.83 12.34 -3.89
N ILE A 58 -10.39 13.56 -3.76
CA ILE A 58 -9.63 14.76 -3.36
C ILE A 58 -8.98 14.56 -1.99
N ILE A 59 -9.72 14.05 -1.00
CA ILE A 59 -9.18 13.81 0.34
C ILE A 59 -8.06 12.77 0.29
N THR A 60 -8.23 11.66 -0.44
CA THR A 60 -7.18 10.65 -0.56
C THR A 60 -5.92 11.19 -1.22
N GLN A 61 -6.06 12.03 -2.26
CA GLN A 61 -4.91 12.66 -2.93
C GLN A 61 -4.22 13.69 -2.03
N ALA A 62 -4.99 14.48 -1.29
CA ALA A 62 -4.44 15.41 -0.30
C ALA A 62 -3.67 14.66 0.81
N LEU A 63 -4.20 13.53 1.29
CA LEU A 63 -3.52 12.70 2.28
C LEU A 63 -2.19 12.15 1.73
N THR A 64 -2.19 11.67 0.50
CA THR A 64 -0.98 11.22 -0.21
C THR A 64 0.08 12.34 -0.27
N LEU A 65 -0.31 13.56 -0.66
CA LEU A 65 0.57 14.73 -0.69
C LEU A 65 1.13 15.07 0.69
N LEU A 66 0.25 15.23 1.69
CA LEU A 66 0.64 15.59 3.05
C LEU A 66 1.63 14.57 3.62
N THR A 67 1.37 13.28 3.40
CA THR A 67 2.23 12.18 3.85
C THR A 67 3.59 12.26 3.16
N SER A 68 3.62 12.41 1.83
CA SER A 68 4.86 12.54 1.07
C SER A 68 5.70 13.74 1.54
N ILE A 69 5.09 14.92 1.69
CA ILE A 69 5.77 16.14 2.17
C ILE A 69 6.31 15.95 3.59
N TRP A 70 5.54 15.32 4.47
CA TRP A 70 5.97 15.04 5.84
C TRP A 70 7.19 14.11 5.87
N PHE A 71 7.19 13.05 5.05
CA PHE A 71 8.33 12.15 4.91
C PHE A 71 9.57 12.83 4.31
N VAL A 72 9.39 13.77 3.37
CA VAL A 72 10.47 14.59 2.80
C VAL A 72 11.11 15.49 3.87
N GLY A 73 10.28 16.11 4.72
CA GLY A 73 10.76 16.97 5.81
C GLY A 73 11.55 16.23 6.88
N GLN A 74 11.37 14.91 7.00
CA GLN A 74 11.97 14.08 8.06
C GLN A 74 13.30 13.44 7.65
N GLN A 75 14.21 14.25 7.08
CA GLN A 75 15.46 13.76 6.48
C GLN A 75 16.29 12.85 7.39
N ALA A 76 16.40 13.20 8.68
CA ALA A 76 17.19 12.43 9.63
C ALA A 76 16.72 10.99 9.83
N TYR A 77 15.43 10.71 9.63
CA TYR A 77 14.85 9.39 9.96
C TYR A 77 14.44 8.58 8.74
N THR A 78 14.16 9.24 7.61
CA THR A 78 13.58 8.61 6.42
C THR A 78 14.46 8.77 5.18
N GLY A 79 15.54 9.55 5.28
CA GLY A 79 16.38 9.96 4.16
C GLY A 79 15.80 11.14 3.35
N GLY A 80 14.64 11.66 3.73
CA GLY A 80 14.02 12.84 3.11
C GLY A 80 13.79 12.64 1.63
N THR A 81 14.11 13.64 0.80
CA THR A 81 13.99 13.57 -0.66
C THR A 81 14.76 12.41 -1.29
N ASN A 82 15.92 12.05 -0.73
CA ASN A 82 16.76 10.97 -1.25
C ASN A 82 16.18 9.58 -0.92
N GLY A 83 15.37 9.50 0.13
CA GLY A 83 14.81 8.25 0.61
C GLY A 83 15.84 7.30 1.21
N ILE A 84 15.42 6.05 1.40
CA ILE A 84 16.25 4.98 1.93
C ILE A 84 16.98 4.34 0.76
N THR A 85 18.27 4.65 0.65
CA THR A 85 19.18 4.15 -0.39
C THR A 85 20.01 2.98 0.13
N ASN A 86 20.71 2.29 -0.78
CA ASN A 86 21.64 1.20 -0.45
C ASN A 86 20.99 -0.06 0.16
N LEU A 87 19.69 -0.30 -0.08
CA LEU A 87 19.05 -1.57 0.31
C LEU A 87 19.69 -2.76 -0.43
N GLY A 88 20.31 -2.56 -1.59
CA GLY A 88 21.03 -3.63 -2.31
C GLY A 88 22.23 -4.22 -1.57
N SER A 89 22.80 -3.51 -0.60
CA SER A 89 23.87 -4.02 0.27
C SER A 89 23.33 -4.85 1.44
N ALA A 90 22.03 -4.79 1.72
CA ALA A 90 21.43 -5.67 2.71
C ALA A 90 21.44 -7.12 2.20
N LYS A 91 21.87 -8.02 3.07
CA LYS A 91 22.03 -9.43 2.75
C LYS A 91 20.73 -10.16 3.06
N PHE A 92 20.14 -10.81 2.07
CA PHE A 92 19.04 -11.75 2.28
C PHE A 92 19.63 -13.17 2.25
N PHE A 93 19.53 -13.90 3.37
CA PHE A 93 20.17 -15.22 3.55
C PHE A 93 21.67 -15.27 3.18
N GLY A 94 22.41 -14.19 3.43
CA GLY A 94 23.85 -14.10 3.15
C GLY A 94 24.23 -13.71 1.73
N GLN A 95 23.27 -13.63 0.79
CA GLN A 95 23.47 -13.11 -0.57
C GLN A 95 23.02 -11.65 -0.67
N SER A 96 23.63 -10.88 -1.57
CA SER A 96 23.15 -9.52 -1.87
C SER A 96 21.73 -9.58 -2.44
N LEU A 97 20.86 -8.67 -2.00
CA LEU A 97 19.50 -8.52 -2.52
C LEU A 97 19.44 -8.28 -4.04
N LEU A 98 20.53 -7.77 -4.63
CA LEU A 98 20.64 -7.53 -6.07
C LEU A 98 21.19 -8.74 -6.85
N SER A 99 21.49 -9.85 -6.19
CA SER A 99 21.92 -11.06 -6.89
C SER A 99 20.77 -11.64 -7.72
N THR A 100 21.09 -12.14 -8.92
CA THR A 100 20.10 -12.67 -9.87
C THR A 100 19.23 -13.77 -9.25
N GLY A 101 19.79 -14.64 -8.41
CA GLY A 101 19.05 -15.70 -7.72
C GLY A 101 18.01 -15.17 -6.73
N VAL A 102 18.37 -14.17 -5.92
CA VAL A 102 17.46 -13.54 -4.96
C VAL A 102 16.36 -12.75 -5.67
N GLN A 103 16.72 -11.97 -6.71
CA GLN A 103 15.75 -11.22 -7.51
C GLN A 103 14.74 -12.16 -8.21
N THR A 104 15.20 -13.29 -8.75
CA THR A 104 14.31 -14.31 -9.34
C THR A 104 13.36 -14.88 -8.28
N GLY A 105 13.85 -15.14 -7.06
CA GLY A 105 13.02 -15.58 -5.94
C GLY A 105 11.93 -14.57 -5.56
N PHE A 106 12.28 -13.28 -5.48
CA PHE A 106 11.31 -12.21 -5.24
C PHE A 106 10.29 -12.07 -6.38
N TYR A 107 10.73 -12.19 -7.64
CA TYR A 107 9.84 -12.17 -8.79
C TYR A 107 8.82 -13.32 -8.72
N LEU A 108 9.26 -14.55 -8.45
CA LEU A 108 8.37 -15.70 -8.27
C LEU A 108 7.40 -15.50 -7.10
N ALA A 109 7.89 -14.94 -5.98
CA ALA A 109 7.04 -14.59 -4.84
C ALA A 109 5.97 -13.55 -5.21
N THR A 110 6.31 -12.54 -6.03
CA THR A 110 5.35 -11.56 -6.55
C THR A 110 4.30 -12.21 -7.43
N VAL A 111 4.68 -13.12 -8.34
CA VAL A 111 3.72 -13.83 -9.21
C VAL A 111 2.77 -14.69 -8.38
N ILE A 112 3.29 -15.42 -7.38
CA ILE A 112 2.46 -16.22 -6.47
C ILE A 112 1.53 -15.33 -5.66
N CYS A 113 2.04 -14.22 -5.10
CA CYS A 113 1.22 -13.26 -4.35
C CYS A 113 0.13 -12.64 -5.24
N LEU A 114 0.43 -12.31 -6.49
CA LEU A 114 -0.56 -11.81 -7.44
C LEU A 114 -1.68 -12.84 -7.66
N ALA A 115 -1.33 -14.12 -7.87
CA ALA A 115 -2.32 -15.18 -8.01
C ALA A 115 -3.19 -15.35 -6.75
N LEU A 116 -2.58 -15.32 -5.56
CA LEU A 116 -3.29 -15.42 -4.28
C LEU A 116 -4.22 -14.22 -4.05
N VAL A 117 -3.74 -13.00 -4.31
CA VAL A 117 -4.56 -11.77 -4.22
C VAL A 117 -5.70 -11.80 -5.23
N TYR A 118 -5.48 -12.30 -6.44
CA TYR A 118 -6.54 -12.47 -7.44
C TYR A 118 -7.62 -13.44 -6.96
N VAL A 119 -7.23 -14.61 -6.43
CA VAL A 119 -8.16 -15.59 -5.88
C VAL A 119 -8.93 -15.01 -4.69
N LEU A 120 -8.24 -14.30 -3.79
CA LEU A 120 -8.85 -13.61 -2.65
C LEU A 120 -9.87 -12.56 -3.12
N ALA A 121 -9.48 -11.69 -4.05
CA ALA A 121 -10.35 -10.65 -4.59
C ALA A 121 -11.59 -11.26 -5.24
N ARG A 122 -11.41 -12.33 -6.04
CA ARG A 122 -12.50 -13.05 -6.68
C ARG A 122 -13.45 -13.70 -5.67
N TRP A 123 -12.90 -14.35 -4.65
CA TRP A 123 -13.70 -14.93 -3.57
C TRP A 123 -14.50 -13.86 -2.82
N VAL A 124 -13.89 -12.70 -2.53
CA VAL A 124 -14.57 -11.57 -1.87
C VAL A 124 -15.68 -11.01 -2.76
N THR A 125 -15.44 -10.81 -4.06
CA THR A 125 -16.44 -10.26 -5.00
C THR A 125 -17.59 -11.22 -5.30
N ASP A 126 -17.34 -12.53 -5.30
CA ASP A 126 -18.38 -13.55 -5.55
C ASP A 126 -19.19 -13.88 -4.28
N SER A 127 -18.67 -13.49 -3.10
CA SER A 127 -19.33 -13.73 -1.82
C SER A 127 -20.58 -12.85 -1.59
N ARG A 128 -21.28 -13.10 -0.47
CA ARG A 128 -22.37 -12.23 0.01
C ARG A 128 -21.89 -10.79 0.23
N PHE A 129 -20.64 -10.60 0.63
CA PHE A 129 -20.03 -9.29 0.82
C PHE A 129 -19.89 -8.54 -0.52
N GLY A 130 -19.46 -9.22 -1.58
CA GLY A 130 -19.37 -8.62 -2.92
C GLY A 130 -20.73 -8.16 -3.46
N ARG A 131 -21.78 -8.96 -3.27
CA ARG A 131 -23.16 -8.54 -3.60
C ARG A 131 -23.62 -7.31 -2.81
N LEU A 132 -23.22 -7.22 -1.54
CA LEU A 132 -23.50 -6.06 -0.71
C LEU A 132 -22.74 -4.81 -1.18
N LEU A 133 -21.50 -4.95 -1.67
CA LEU A 133 -20.75 -3.86 -2.30
C LEU A 133 -21.42 -3.36 -3.57
N ILE A 134 -21.97 -4.26 -4.39
CA ILE A 134 -22.74 -3.88 -5.60
C ILE A 134 -24.00 -3.11 -5.19
N ALA A 135 -24.77 -3.62 -4.23
CA ALA A 135 -25.96 -2.94 -3.73
C ALA A 135 -25.62 -1.55 -3.13
N LEU A 136 -24.48 -1.43 -2.45
CA LEU A 136 -24.00 -0.18 -1.87
C LEU A 136 -23.58 0.84 -2.94
N ARG A 137 -23.03 0.36 -4.07
CA ARG A 137 -22.70 1.18 -5.23
C ARG A 137 -23.97 1.71 -5.91
N ASP A 138 -25.02 0.90 -5.99
CA ASP A 138 -26.27 1.27 -6.66
C ASP A 138 -27.08 2.27 -5.83
N ASP A 139 -27.32 1.97 -4.54
CA ASP A 139 -28.05 2.86 -3.63
C ASP A 139 -27.65 2.64 -2.17
N GLU A 140 -26.81 3.54 -1.66
CA GLU A 140 -26.38 3.53 -0.26
C GLU A 140 -27.54 3.74 0.73
N ALA A 141 -28.51 4.59 0.39
CA ALA A 141 -29.64 4.86 1.27
C ALA A 141 -30.50 3.60 1.44
N ARG A 142 -30.74 2.87 0.35
CA ARG A 142 -31.45 1.58 0.37
C ARG A 142 -30.75 0.53 1.23
N VAL A 143 -29.43 0.41 1.12
CA VAL A 143 -28.66 -0.53 1.97
C VAL A 143 -28.78 -0.18 3.45
N ARG A 144 -28.81 1.11 3.79
CA ARG A 144 -29.04 1.57 5.17
C ARG A 144 -30.45 1.25 5.68
N PHE A 145 -31.47 1.40 4.83
CA PHE A 145 -32.85 1.00 5.19
C PHE A 145 -32.99 -0.51 5.43
N LEU A 146 -32.14 -1.32 4.79
CA LEU A 146 -32.07 -2.77 5.02
C LEU A 146 -31.33 -3.14 6.31
N GLY A 147 -30.88 -2.17 7.11
CA GLY A 147 -30.23 -2.38 8.41
C GLY A 147 -28.73 -2.61 8.35
N TYR A 148 -28.10 -2.54 7.18
CA TYR A 148 -26.64 -2.59 7.05
C TYR A 148 -26.02 -1.22 7.33
N ASP A 149 -24.79 -1.19 7.83
CA ASP A 149 -24.01 0.04 7.99
C ASP A 149 -23.04 0.25 6.81
N PRO A 150 -23.34 1.16 5.87
CA PRO A 150 -22.43 1.56 4.79
C PRO A 150 -21.02 1.92 5.26
N VAL A 151 -20.88 2.54 6.43
CA VAL A 151 -19.61 3.05 6.93
C VAL A 151 -18.65 1.90 7.18
N LEU A 152 -19.11 0.87 7.91
CA LEU A 152 -18.31 -0.32 8.21
C LEU A 152 -17.95 -1.07 6.93
N ILE A 153 -18.89 -1.24 6.00
CA ILE A 153 -18.66 -1.98 4.75
C ILE A 153 -17.59 -1.28 3.89
N LYS A 154 -17.69 0.05 3.72
CA LYS A 154 -16.69 0.83 2.98
C LYS A 154 -15.33 0.83 3.68
N THR A 155 -15.33 0.94 5.00
CA THR A 155 -14.09 0.92 5.79
C THR A 155 -13.39 -0.43 5.62
N LEU A 156 -14.11 -1.56 5.72
CA LEU A 156 -13.54 -2.90 5.55
C LEU A 156 -12.93 -3.10 4.16
N VAL A 157 -13.62 -2.72 3.08
CA VAL A 157 -13.08 -2.88 1.72
C VAL A 157 -11.90 -1.93 1.45
N PHE A 158 -11.92 -0.73 2.05
CA PHE A 158 -10.82 0.23 1.96
C PHE A 158 -9.58 -0.27 2.71
N THR A 159 -9.76 -0.81 3.93
CA THR A 159 -8.69 -1.46 4.71
C THR A 159 -8.12 -2.68 3.99
N LEU A 160 -8.97 -3.53 3.41
CA LEU A 160 -8.52 -4.69 2.63
C LEU A 160 -7.65 -4.25 1.43
N SER A 161 -8.10 -3.23 0.70
CA SER A 161 -7.34 -2.65 -0.42
C SER A 161 -5.99 -2.08 0.03
N ALA A 162 -5.95 -1.39 1.17
CA ALA A 162 -4.71 -0.87 1.74
C ALA A 162 -3.74 -2.00 2.17
N GLY A 163 -4.25 -3.11 2.70
CA GLY A 163 -3.45 -4.29 3.02
C GLY A 163 -2.85 -4.95 1.78
N ILE A 164 -3.61 -5.04 0.69
CA ILE A 164 -3.10 -5.53 -0.61
C ILE A 164 -2.01 -4.59 -1.16
N ALA A 165 -2.21 -3.29 -1.09
CA ALA A 165 -1.21 -2.29 -1.50
C ALA A 165 0.06 -2.36 -0.63
N ALA A 166 -0.09 -2.58 0.68
CA ALA A 166 1.04 -2.77 1.59
C ALA A 166 1.85 -4.02 1.24
N LEU A 167 1.18 -5.14 0.92
CA LEU A 167 1.84 -6.36 0.46
C LEU A 167 2.63 -6.13 -0.82
N ALA A 168 2.06 -5.38 -1.78
CA ALA A 168 2.77 -4.99 -3.00
C ALA A 168 4.02 -4.15 -2.70
N GLY A 169 3.92 -3.18 -1.78
CA GLY A 169 5.06 -2.37 -1.35
C GLY A 169 6.19 -3.18 -0.71
N VAL A 170 5.85 -4.15 0.15
CA VAL A 170 6.83 -5.05 0.80
C VAL A 170 7.62 -5.87 -0.22
N LEU A 171 6.98 -6.29 -1.32
CA LEU A 171 7.63 -7.04 -2.39
C LEU A 171 8.39 -6.13 -3.37
N PHE A 172 7.91 -4.91 -3.57
CA PHE A 172 8.49 -3.94 -4.50
C PHE A 172 9.84 -3.38 -4.01
N VAL A 173 9.93 -2.96 -2.74
CA VAL A 173 11.11 -2.28 -2.21
C VAL A 173 12.40 -3.11 -2.33
N PRO A 174 12.42 -4.42 -2.00
CA PRO A 174 13.61 -5.26 -2.18
C PRO A 174 14.03 -5.45 -3.63
N GLN A 175 13.09 -5.42 -4.58
CA GLN A 175 13.37 -5.61 -6.00
C GLN A 175 13.99 -4.36 -6.63
N VAL A 176 13.47 -3.18 -6.25
CA VAL A 176 13.97 -1.89 -6.74
C VAL A 176 15.25 -1.45 -6.02
N GLY A 177 15.42 -1.84 -4.75
CA GLY A 177 16.64 -1.56 -3.98
C GLY A 177 16.78 -0.12 -3.47
N ILE A 178 15.76 0.71 -3.70
CA ILE A 178 15.64 2.08 -3.19
C ILE A 178 14.16 2.43 -3.01
N ILE A 179 13.84 3.21 -1.99
CA ILE A 179 12.50 3.77 -1.79
C ILE A 179 12.61 5.23 -1.37
N SER A 180 11.92 6.12 -2.10
CA SER A 180 11.86 7.55 -1.78
C SER A 180 10.43 8.01 -1.53
N PRO A 181 10.21 9.09 -0.75
CA PRO A 181 8.87 9.67 -0.56
C PRO A 181 8.21 10.17 -1.85
N ALA A 182 8.97 10.38 -2.93
CA ALA A 182 8.42 10.72 -4.24
C ALA A 182 7.63 9.54 -4.85
N ASN A 183 8.01 8.28 -4.54
CA ASN A 183 7.33 7.08 -5.04
C ASN A 183 5.93 6.88 -4.43
N MET A 184 5.65 7.53 -3.30
CA MET A 184 4.30 7.59 -2.69
C MET A 184 3.55 8.87 -3.04
N GLY A 185 4.04 9.67 -4.01
CA GLY A 185 3.43 10.93 -4.39
C GLY A 185 2.15 10.79 -5.22
N VAL A 186 1.57 11.93 -5.60
CA VAL A 186 0.34 11.99 -6.40
C VAL A 186 0.52 11.41 -7.80
N VAL A 187 1.66 11.65 -8.44
CA VAL A 187 1.90 11.19 -9.81
C VAL A 187 1.82 9.65 -9.90
N PRO A 188 2.60 8.87 -9.12
CA PRO A 188 2.43 7.41 -9.08
C PRO A 188 1.02 6.98 -8.66
N SER A 189 0.37 7.70 -7.74
CA SER A 189 -0.99 7.39 -7.31
C SER A 189 -2.00 7.49 -8.46
N ILE A 190 -1.88 8.49 -9.34
CA ILE A 190 -2.75 8.67 -10.51
C ILE A 190 -2.42 7.62 -11.59
N GLU A 191 -1.15 7.28 -11.80
CA GLU A 191 -0.75 6.23 -12.75
C GLU A 191 -1.43 4.89 -12.45
N MET A 192 -1.47 4.50 -11.18
CA MET A 192 -2.16 3.27 -10.73
C MET A 192 -3.66 3.28 -11.07
N VAL A 193 -4.31 4.45 -10.99
CA VAL A 193 -5.71 4.62 -11.39
C VAL A 193 -5.86 4.51 -12.91
N ILE A 194 -4.90 5.02 -13.67
CA ILE A 194 -4.88 4.92 -15.14
C ILE A 194 -4.76 3.46 -15.59
N TRP A 195 -3.91 2.65 -14.95
CA TRP A 195 -3.77 1.22 -15.26
C TRP A 195 -5.12 0.50 -15.17
N VAL A 196 -5.85 0.72 -14.07
CA VAL A 196 -7.18 0.10 -13.88
C VAL A 196 -8.22 0.68 -14.85
N ALA A 197 -8.14 1.99 -15.15
CA ALA A 197 -9.06 2.62 -16.09
C ALA A 197 -8.89 2.08 -17.51
N LEU A 198 -7.65 1.92 -17.98
CA LEU A 198 -7.32 1.38 -19.29
C LEU A 198 -7.66 -0.11 -19.40
N GLY A 199 -7.30 -0.89 -18.37
CA GLY A 199 -7.56 -2.32 -18.32
C GLY A 199 -9.03 -2.69 -18.11
N GLY A 200 -9.84 -1.78 -17.55
CA GLY A 200 -11.29 -1.91 -17.40
C GLY A 200 -11.73 -2.04 -15.93
N ARG A 201 -12.29 -0.96 -15.39
CA ARG A 201 -12.77 -0.80 -13.98
C ARG A 201 -13.81 -1.83 -13.48
N GLY A 202 -14.35 -2.66 -14.37
CA GLY A 202 -15.39 -3.65 -14.03
C GLY A 202 -14.87 -5.08 -13.90
N THR A 203 -13.59 -5.34 -14.17
CA THR A 203 -13.03 -6.70 -14.16
C THR A 203 -11.72 -6.76 -13.38
N LEU A 204 -11.54 -7.82 -12.59
CA LEU A 204 -10.28 -8.04 -11.85
C LEU A 204 -9.10 -8.30 -12.79
N ILE A 205 -9.35 -8.99 -13.90
CA ILE A 205 -8.33 -9.29 -14.93
C ILE A 205 -7.90 -8.00 -15.63
N GLY A 206 -8.83 -7.07 -15.84
CA GLY A 206 -8.53 -5.77 -16.43
C GLY A 206 -7.41 -5.03 -15.71
N ALA A 207 -7.42 -5.00 -14.38
CA ALA A 207 -6.35 -4.36 -13.59
C ALA A 207 -4.96 -4.96 -13.87
N ILE A 208 -4.87 -6.28 -14.07
CA ILE A 208 -3.62 -6.98 -14.38
C ILE A 208 -3.15 -6.61 -15.79
N VAL A 209 -4.04 -6.68 -16.78
CA VAL A 209 -3.69 -6.33 -18.17
C VAL A 209 -3.29 -4.87 -18.28
N GLY A 210 -4.02 -3.97 -17.62
CA GLY A 210 -3.71 -2.54 -17.63
C GLY A 210 -2.33 -2.22 -17.05
N ALA A 211 -1.92 -2.92 -15.98
CA ALA A 211 -0.60 -2.77 -15.39
C ALA A 211 0.54 -3.37 -16.23
N LEU A 212 0.25 -4.30 -17.15
CA LEU A 212 1.25 -4.88 -18.07
C LEU A 212 1.40 -4.10 -19.37
N VAL A 213 0.37 -3.35 -19.77
CA VAL A 213 0.33 -2.62 -21.05
C VAL A 213 0.95 -1.23 -20.94
N VAL A 214 0.78 -0.56 -19.80
CA VAL A 214 1.33 0.77 -19.52
C VAL A 214 2.75 0.64 -18.98
#